data_AF-A0A7R9TK95-F1
#
_entry.id   AF-A0A7R9TK95-F1
#
_cell.length_a   1.000
_cell.length_b   1.000
_cell.length_c   1.000
_cell.angle_alpha   90.00
_cell.angle_beta   90.00
_cell.angle_gamma   90.00
#
_symmetry.space_group_name_H-M   'P 1'
#
loop_
_entity.id
_entity.type
_entity.pdbx_description
1 polymer ?
#
loop_
_entity_poly.entity_id
_entity_poly.type
_entity_poly.pdbx_seq_one_letter_code
_entity_poly.pdbx_strand_id
1 'polypeptide(L)'
;DDDDDDDAVEISLTSTVHVGEPSYYAALQEECDARYDAVLFELITSEENLRPGRAPPPRDADGTRRRRDKNSDSDSDDFLPALAARLSPTPDARALAEAHGLRAQLDALDLQRDRWFVADLPRSVLMRAQVEAGERGAQLSRDD
;
A
#
# COMPACT_ATOMS: atom_id res chain seq x y z
N ASP A 1 -33.83 5.67 -21.10
CA ASP A 1 -33.04 6.26 -20.01
C ASP A 1 -32.50 5.15 -19.13
N ASP A 2 -31.61 4.30 -19.67
CA ASP A 2 -31.04 3.14 -18.98
C ASP A 2 -29.57 2.96 -19.42
N ASP A 3 -28.68 3.89 -19.07
CA ASP A 3 -27.23 3.82 -19.38
C ASP A 3 -26.35 4.38 -18.23
N ASP A 4 -26.78 4.27 -16.97
CA ASP A 4 -26.03 4.78 -15.79
C ASP A 4 -25.45 3.68 -14.88
N ASP A 5 -25.46 2.41 -15.31
CA ASP A 5 -25.01 1.26 -14.47
C ASP A 5 -23.58 0.77 -14.79
N ASP A 6 -22.82 1.48 -15.64
CA ASP A 6 -21.54 0.99 -16.20
C ASP A 6 -20.26 1.44 -15.44
N ASP A 7 -20.40 2.15 -14.31
CA ASP A 7 -19.27 2.68 -13.53
C ASP A 7 -19.20 2.14 -12.07
N ALA A 8 -19.77 0.96 -11.79
CA ALA A 8 -19.72 0.38 -10.46
C ALA A 8 -18.30 -0.13 -10.09
N VAL A 9 -17.72 0.39 -9.00
CA VAL A 9 -16.42 -0.06 -8.47
C VAL A 9 -16.61 -1.16 -7.43
N GLU A 10 -16.00 -2.32 -7.64
CA GLU A 10 -15.96 -3.40 -6.64
C GLU A 10 -14.76 -3.22 -5.70
N ILE A 11 -15.01 -3.29 -4.39
CA ILE A 11 -14.00 -3.15 -3.35
C ILE A 11 -14.02 -4.38 -2.44
N SER A 12 -12.91 -5.13 -2.44
CA SER A 12 -12.67 -6.20 -1.48
C SER A 12 -11.85 -5.69 -0.30
N LEU A 13 -12.33 -5.93 0.93
CA LEU A 13 -11.60 -5.62 2.17
C LEU A 13 -11.02 -6.91 2.77
N THR A 14 -9.71 -6.92 2.99
CA THR A 14 -8.99 -8.07 3.55
C THR A 14 -8.17 -7.65 4.76
N SER A 15 -8.38 -8.29 5.91
CA SER A 15 -7.52 -8.11 7.08
C SER A 15 -6.25 -8.95 6.94
N THR A 16 -5.08 -8.34 7.05
CA THR A 16 -3.79 -9.02 7.02
C THR A 16 -3.16 -9.11 8.40
N VAL A 17 -2.42 -10.20 8.67
CA VAL A 17 -1.55 -10.30 9.85
C VAL A 17 -0.16 -9.75 9.55
N HIS A 18 0.52 -9.21 10.57
CA HIS A 18 1.87 -8.65 10.45
C HIS A 18 2.97 -9.74 10.49
N VAL A 19 2.65 -10.88 11.09
CA VAL A 19 3.52 -12.06 11.19
C VAL A 19 2.66 -13.28 10.88
N GLY A 20 3.10 -14.12 9.94
CA GLY A 20 2.29 -15.23 9.43
C GLY A 20 3.12 -16.24 8.65
N GLU A 21 2.49 -17.33 8.21
CA GLU A 21 3.18 -18.36 7.44
C GLU A 21 3.66 -17.82 6.07
N PRO A 22 4.81 -18.25 5.56
CA PRO A 22 5.27 -17.86 4.23
C PRO A 22 4.25 -18.19 3.12
N SER A 23 3.58 -19.34 3.23
CA SER A 23 2.54 -19.82 2.30
C SER A 23 1.32 -18.90 2.24
N TYR A 24 0.91 -18.36 3.39
CA TYR A 24 -0.20 -17.40 3.48
C TYR A 24 0.09 -16.14 2.65
N TYR A 25 1.28 -15.55 2.81
CA TYR A 25 1.63 -14.35 2.04
C TYR A 25 1.85 -14.62 0.55
N ALA A 26 2.38 -15.81 0.21
CA ALA A 26 2.53 -16.20 -1.19
C ALA A 26 1.17 -16.29 -1.90
N ALA A 27 0.18 -16.93 -1.26
CA ALA A 27 -1.18 -17.03 -1.78
C ALA A 27 -1.86 -15.65 -1.86
N LEU A 28 -1.68 -14.80 -0.83
CA LEU A 28 -2.20 -13.44 -0.83
C LEU A 28 -1.62 -12.59 -1.97
N GLN A 29 -0.30 -12.63 -2.18
CA GLN A 29 0.35 -11.92 -3.27
C GLN A 29 -0.17 -12.38 -4.63
N GLU A 30 -0.29 -13.69 -4.84
CA GLU A 30 -0.79 -14.27 -6.08
C GLU A 30 -2.24 -13.85 -6.36
N GLU A 31 -3.10 -13.96 -5.36
CA GLU A 31 -4.50 -13.55 -5.49
C GLU A 31 -4.61 -12.07 -5.83
N CYS A 32 -3.87 -11.21 -5.11
CA CYS A 32 -3.89 -9.78 -5.31
C CYS A 32 -3.39 -9.38 -6.70
N ASP A 33 -2.26 -9.94 -7.12
CA ASP A 33 -1.66 -9.66 -8.43
C ASP A 33 -2.57 -10.13 -9.58
N ALA A 34 -3.29 -11.24 -9.39
CA ALA A 34 -4.15 -11.84 -10.40
C ALA A 34 -5.53 -11.17 -10.52
N ARG A 35 -6.16 -10.81 -9.40
CA ARG A 35 -7.59 -10.40 -9.38
C ARG A 35 -7.80 -8.89 -9.42
N TYR A 36 -6.95 -8.11 -8.75
CA TYR A 36 -7.22 -6.68 -8.56
C TYR A 36 -6.46 -5.78 -9.54
N ASP A 37 -7.08 -4.65 -9.89
CA ASP A 37 -6.49 -3.60 -10.71
C ASP A 37 -5.72 -2.57 -9.88
N ALA A 38 -6.05 -2.44 -8.60
CA ALA A 38 -5.31 -1.69 -7.62
C ALA A 38 -5.38 -2.44 -6.29
N VAL A 39 -4.24 -2.54 -5.63
CA VAL A 39 -4.10 -3.11 -4.29
C VAL A 39 -3.64 -1.99 -3.37
N LEU A 40 -4.47 -1.67 -2.38
CA LEU A 40 -4.17 -0.65 -1.40
C LEU A 40 -3.67 -1.34 -0.13
N PHE A 41 -2.56 -0.87 0.42
CA PHE A 41 -2.03 -1.41 1.67
C PHE A 41 -1.68 -0.30 2.65
N GLU A 42 -1.90 -0.59 3.93
CA GLU A 42 -1.59 0.30 5.04
C GLU A 42 -0.09 0.22 5.36
N LEU A 43 0.55 1.38 5.42
CA LEU A 43 1.96 1.53 5.76
C LEU A 43 2.29 3.00 5.99
N ILE A 44 2.56 3.36 7.25
CA ILE A 44 3.15 4.65 7.57
C ILE A 44 4.66 4.58 7.31
N THR A 45 5.14 5.42 6.39
CA THR A 45 6.57 5.55 6.06
C THR A 45 6.95 7.00 5.78
N SER A 46 8.26 7.30 5.77
CA SER A 46 8.76 8.61 5.32
C SER A 46 8.51 8.82 3.83
N GLU A 47 8.34 10.06 3.43
CA GLU A 47 8.07 10.48 2.05
C GLU A 47 9.19 10.06 1.09
N GLU A 48 10.43 9.95 1.58
CA GLU A 48 11.58 9.49 0.79
C GLU A 48 11.45 8.04 0.29
N ASN A 49 10.60 7.24 0.93
CA ASN A 49 10.31 5.87 0.53
C ASN A 49 9.14 5.77 -0.47
N LEU A 50 8.54 6.91 -0.82
CA LEU A 50 7.40 6.99 -1.72
C LEU A 50 7.83 7.56 -3.08
N ARG A 51 7.13 7.14 -4.12
CA ARG A 51 7.15 7.75 -5.46
C ARG A 51 5.72 8.04 -5.90
N PRO A 52 5.51 9.02 -6.80
CA PRO A 52 4.22 9.20 -7.44
C PRO A 52 3.73 7.86 -8.00
N GLY A 53 2.50 7.49 -7.66
CA GLY A 53 1.87 6.32 -8.25
C GLY A 53 1.31 6.66 -9.61
N ARG A 54 0.80 5.64 -10.28
CA ARG A 54 0.11 5.81 -11.55
C ARG A 54 -1.14 4.98 -11.50
N ALA A 55 -2.28 5.62 -11.75
CA ALA A 55 -3.55 4.92 -11.85
C ALA A 55 -3.41 3.72 -12.78
N PRO A 56 -4.03 2.56 -12.50
CA PRO A 56 -4.11 1.48 -13.47
C PRO A 56 -4.86 1.94 -14.74
N PRO A 57 -4.58 1.34 -15.92
CA PRO A 57 -5.36 1.65 -17.12
C PRO A 57 -6.83 1.22 -16.93
N PRO A 58 -7.78 1.90 -17.58
CA PRO A 58 -9.17 1.44 -17.62
C PRO A 58 -9.25 0.03 -18.21
N ARG A 59 -10.26 -0.72 -17.77
CA ARG A 59 -10.65 -1.97 -18.44
C ARG A 59 -11.50 -1.63 -19.66
N ASP A 60 -11.34 -2.43 -20.72
CA ASP A 60 -12.27 -2.46 -21.83
C ASP A 60 -13.54 -3.24 -21.40
N ALA A 61 -14.65 -3.06 -22.13
CA ALA A 61 -15.95 -3.67 -21.80
C ALA A 61 -15.94 -5.22 -21.78
N ASP A 62 -14.94 -5.85 -22.39
CA ASP A 62 -14.73 -7.31 -22.34
C ASP A 62 -13.88 -7.75 -21.13
N GLY A 63 -13.58 -6.83 -20.22
CA GLY A 63 -12.77 -7.05 -19.02
C GLY A 63 -11.25 -7.09 -19.29
N THR A 64 -10.83 -6.96 -20.55
CA THR A 64 -9.40 -6.92 -20.90
C THR A 64 -8.79 -5.55 -20.57
N ARG A 65 -7.50 -5.54 -20.22
CA ARG A 65 -6.81 -4.31 -19.83
C ARG A 65 -6.39 -3.57 -21.09
N ARG A 66 -6.92 -2.35 -21.28
CA ARG A 66 -6.52 -1.50 -22.40
C ARG A 66 -5.05 -1.15 -22.30
N ARG A 67 -4.29 -1.32 -23.38
CA ARG A 67 -2.92 -0.80 -23.45
C ARG A 67 -3.00 0.72 -23.37
N ARG A 68 -2.29 1.29 -22.42
CA ARG A 68 -2.28 2.74 -22.24
C ARG A 68 -1.63 3.44 -23.43
N ASP A 69 -2.28 4.48 -23.92
CA ASP A 69 -1.70 5.41 -24.88
C ASP A 69 -0.57 6.19 -24.21
N LYS A 70 0.64 6.10 -24.79
CA LYS A 70 1.86 6.74 -24.26
C LYS A 70 1.78 8.27 -24.21
N ASN A 71 0.78 8.87 -24.87
CA ASN A 71 0.57 10.32 -24.93
C ASN A 71 -0.43 10.85 -23.90
N SER A 72 -1.05 9.98 -23.09
CA SER A 72 -1.92 10.39 -21.98
C SER A 72 -1.07 10.68 -20.74
N ASP A 73 -0.43 11.85 -20.75
CA ASP A 73 0.37 12.41 -19.65
C ASP A 73 -0.49 13.16 -18.59
N SER A 74 -1.81 13.05 -18.66
CA SER A 74 -2.71 13.66 -17.67
C SER A 74 -2.62 12.90 -16.33
N ASP A 75 -2.02 13.62 -15.38
CA ASP A 75 -2.00 13.49 -13.91
C ASP A 75 -1.43 12.21 -13.29
N SER A 76 -0.10 12.06 -13.39
CA SER A 76 0.66 11.19 -12.47
C SER A 76 0.69 11.69 -11.03
N ASP A 77 0.38 12.96 -10.79
CA ASP A 77 0.65 13.60 -9.50
C ASP A 77 -0.53 13.50 -8.50
N ASP A 78 -1.74 13.18 -8.98
CA ASP A 78 -2.94 13.09 -8.13
C ASP A 78 -3.35 11.66 -7.76
N PHE A 79 -2.60 10.64 -8.20
CA PHE A 79 -2.88 9.25 -7.83
C PHE A 79 -2.12 8.80 -6.57
N LEU A 80 -2.65 7.80 -5.88
CA LEU A 80 -2.07 7.25 -4.64
C LEU A 80 -0.59 6.86 -4.82
N PRO A 81 0.29 7.17 -3.85
CA PRO A 81 1.71 6.90 -3.97
C PRO A 81 2.03 5.40 -3.98
N ALA A 82 3.11 5.04 -4.66
CA ALA A 82 3.67 3.69 -4.63
C ALA A 82 4.97 3.66 -3.84
N LEU A 83 5.37 2.47 -3.39
CA LEU A 83 6.61 2.31 -2.64
C LEU A 83 7.83 2.38 -3.59
N ALA A 84 8.73 3.32 -3.34
CA ALA A 84 9.95 3.54 -4.11
C ALA A 84 11.07 2.54 -3.77
N ALA A 85 11.13 2.09 -2.51
CA ALA A 85 12.18 1.20 -2.01
C ALA A 85 11.61 0.05 -1.17
N ARG A 86 12.24 -1.12 -1.21
CA ARG A 86 11.86 -2.24 -0.35
C ARG A 86 12.16 -1.87 1.10
N LEU A 87 11.14 -1.89 1.94
CA LEU A 87 11.31 -1.70 3.38
C LEU A 87 11.54 -3.03 4.08
N SER A 88 12.11 -2.95 5.28
CA SER A 88 12.29 -4.09 6.17
C SER A 88 11.45 -3.91 7.43
N PRO A 89 10.96 -5.01 8.02
CA PRO A 89 10.44 -4.97 9.39
C PRO A 89 11.51 -4.48 10.37
N THR A 90 11.06 -4.02 11.52
CA THR A 90 11.97 -3.74 12.64
C THR A 90 12.69 -5.03 13.07
N PRO A 91 13.88 -4.92 13.69
CA PRO A 91 14.59 -6.08 14.22
C PRO A 91 13.72 -6.94 15.14
N ASP A 92 12.92 -6.31 16.01
CA ASP A 92 12.04 -7.00 16.94
C ASP A 92 10.92 -7.77 16.24
N ALA A 93 10.29 -7.16 15.23
CA ALA A 93 9.24 -7.83 14.45
C ALA A 93 9.80 -9.02 13.66
N ARG A 94 11.03 -8.89 13.13
CA ARG A 94 11.73 -9.98 12.45
C ARG A 94 12.09 -11.11 13.42
N ALA A 95 12.68 -10.79 14.57
CA ALA A 95 13.04 -11.78 15.59
C ALA A 95 11.80 -12.52 16.13
N LEU A 96 10.69 -11.81 16.35
CA LEU A 96 9.42 -12.42 16.74
C LEU A 96 8.94 -13.43 15.67
N ALA A 97 8.98 -13.06 14.39
CA ALA A 97 8.59 -13.95 13.31
C ALA A 97 9.48 -15.21 13.27
N GLU A 98 10.80 -15.03 13.31
CA GLU A 98 11.78 -16.12 13.26
C GLU A 98 11.63 -17.09 14.43
N ALA A 99 11.42 -16.58 15.65
CA ALA A 99 11.23 -17.39 16.85
C ALA A 99 10.03 -18.35 16.77
N HIS A 100 9.05 -18.02 15.92
CA HIS A 100 7.86 -18.82 15.69
C HIS A 100 7.84 -19.55 14.35
N GLY A 101 8.94 -19.51 13.57
CA GLY A 101 8.99 -20.11 12.23
C GLY A 101 8.08 -19.40 11.22
N LEU A 102 7.72 -18.15 11.49
CA LEU A 102 6.86 -17.30 10.67
C LEU A 102 7.70 -16.27 9.90
N ARG A 103 7.02 -15.45 9.10
CA ARG A 103 7.61 -14.31 8.38
C ARG A 103 6.88 -13.03 8.74
N ALA A 104 7.66 -11.96 8.90
CA ALA A 104 7.10 -10.61 8.96
C ALA A 104 6.58 -10.19 7.57
N GLN A 105 5.45 -9.49 7.54
CA GLN A 105 4.76 -9.07 6.30
C GLN A 105 5.68 -8.34 5.32
N LEU A 106 6.48 -7.38 5.80
CA LEU A 106 7.42 -6.61 4.97
C LEU A 106 8.54 -7.47 4.35
N ASP A 107 8.91 -8.59 4.99
CA ASP A 107 9.85 -9.55 4.42
C ASP A 107 9.16 -10.55 3.48
N ALA A 108 7.85 -10.73 3.58
CA ALA A 108 7.10 -11.75 2.84
C ALA A 108 6.44 -11.23 1.57
N LEU A 109 5.83 -10.04 1.61
CA LEU A 109 5.16 -9.42 0.46
C LEU A 109 6.15 -8.58 -0.36
N ASP A 110 5.86 -8.45 -1.65
CA ASP A 110 6.49 -7.50 -2.56
C ASP A 110 5.55 -6.31 -2.77
N LEU A 111 5.59 -5.37 -1.84
CA LEU A 111 4.74 -4.17 -1.85
C LEU A 111 5.18 -3.13 -2.90
N GLN A 112 6.27 -3.39 -3.63
CA GLN A 112 6.74 -2.53 -4.72
C GLN A 112 6.17 -2.91 -6.08
N ARG A 113 5.35 -3.97 -6.13
CA ARG A 113 4.72 -4.46 -7.34
C ARG A 113 3.91 -3.37 -8.03
N ASP A 114 3.84 -3.47 -9.34
CA ASP A 114 2.93 -2.64 -10.12
C ASP A 114 1.50 -2.82 -9.59
N ARG A 115 0.76 -1.70 -9.50
CA ARG A 115 -0.62 -1.64 -8.98
C ARG A 115 -0.76 -1.78 -7.46
N TRP A 116 0.35 -1.81 -6.71
CA TRP A 116 0.32 -1.72 -5.25
C TRP A 116 0.59 -0.29 -4.79
N PHE A 117 -0.30 0.25 -3.96
CA PHE A 117 -0.29 1.65 -3.54
C PHE A 117 -0.46 1.78 -2.02
N VAL A 118 0.22 2.77 -1.45
CA VAL A 118 0.14 3.08 -0.02
C VAL A 118 -1.15 3.85 0.23
N ALA A 119 -2.00 3.31 1.10
CA ALA A 119 -3.27 3.91 1.49
C ALA A 119 -3.14 4.92 2.63
N ASP A 120 -2.06 4.81 3.41
CA ASP A 120 -1.83 5.63 4.60
C ASP A 120 -1.25 7.01 4.31
N LEU A 121 -1.41 7.89 5.30
CA LEU A 121 -0.78 9.20 5.30
C LEU A 121 0.75 9.06 5.47
N PRO A 122 1.53 9.90 4.79
CA PRO A 122 2.95 10.00 5.04
C PRO A 122 3.26 10.34 6.51
N ARG A 123 4.40 9.85 7.01
CA ARG A 123 4.80 10.03 8.42
C ARG A 123 4.76 11.48 8.87
N SER A 124 5.20 12.45 8.05
CA SER A 124 5.21 13.87 8.47
C SER A 124 3.79 14.42 8.69
N VAL A 125 2.83 13.99 7.87
CA VAL A 125 1.42 14.39 7.97
C VAL A 125 0.80 13.80 9.24
N LEU A 126 1.07 12.52 9.52
CA LEU A 126 0.64 11.89 10.77
C LEU A 126 1.22 12.61 11.98
N MET A 127 2.53 12.93 11.97
CA MET A 127 3.20 13.64 13.05
C MET A 127 2.56 15.01 13.31
N ARG A 128 2.27 15.77 12.25
CA ARG A 128 1.60 17.07 12.35
C ARG A 128 0.20 16.93 12.95
N ALA A 129 -0.58 15.96 12.48
CA ALA A 129 -1.92 15.70 13.00
C ALA A 129 -1.90 15.34 14.50
N GLN A 130 -0.92 14.54 14.95
CA GLN A 130 -0.75 14.20 16.37
C GLN A 130 -0.39 15.43 17.23
N VAL A 131 0.38 16.38 16.68
CA VAL A 131 0.67 17.64 17.37
C VAL A 131 -0.57 18.53 17.46
N GLU A 132 -1.32 18.68 16.36
CA GLU A 132 -2.56 19.47 16.30
C GLU A 132 -3.64 18.90 17.23
N ALA A 133 -3.72 17.57 17.37
CA ALA A 133 -4.58 16.88 18.31
C ALA A 133 -4.12 16.96 19.78
N GLY A 134 -2.93 17.51 20.05
CA GLY A 134 -2.36 17.62 21.40
C GLY A 134 -1.75 16.31 21.94
N GLU A 135 -1.62 15.27 21.12
CA GLU A 135 -1.12 13.94 21.53
C GLU A 135 0.40 13.92 21.75
N ARG A 136 1.16 14.85 21.14
CA ARG A 136 2.63 14.95 21.25
C ARG A 136 3.15 16.16 22.03
N GLY A 137 2.34 16.75 22.89
CA GLY A 137 2.69 17.94 23.68
C GLY A 137 3.61 17.75 24.90
N ALA A 138 4.18 16.56 25.17
CA ALA A 138 4.90 16.30 26.44
C ALA A 138 6.07 15.29 26.40
N GLN A 139 6.76 15.10 25.26
CA GLN A 139 7.94 14.23 25.18
C GLN A 139 9.10 14.90 24.41
N LEU A 140 9.56 16.04 24.93
CA LEU A 140 10.86 16.65 24.60
C LEU A 140 11.65 16.99 25.88
N SER A 141 11.36 16.31 27.00
CA SER A 141 12.10 16.47 28.26
C SER A 141 12.54 15.11 28.80
N ARG A 142 13.51 14.48 28.12
CA ARG A 142 14.54 13.64 28.74
C ARG A 142 15.43 13.09 27.64
N ASP A 143 16.54 13.81 27.45
CA ASP A 143 17.85 13.23 27.21
C ASP A 143 18.84 14.29 27.75
N ASP A 144 19.10 14.22 29.05
CA ASP A 144 20.32 14.70 29.72
C ASP A 144 21.11 13.46 30.17
#